data_AF-A0A2T6KCJ9-F1
#
_entry.id   AF-A0A2T6KCJ9-F1
#
_cell.length_a   1.000
_cell.length_b   1.000
_cell.length_c   1.000
_cell.angle_alpha   90.00
_cell.angle_beta   90.00
_cell.angle_gamma   90.00
#
_symmetry.space_group_name_H-M   'P 1'
#
loop_
_entity.id
_entity.type
_entity.pdbx_description
1 polymer ?
#
loop_
_entity_poly.entity_id
_entity_poly.type
_entity_poly.pdbx_seq_one_letter_code
_entity_poly.pdbx_strand_id
1 'polypeptide(L)' 'MSKVEFYTYPSCTSCRKTKKWLIDNQVIFEERHLFRQTPTVEELKLLLTLTSEGLDEILAT' A
#
# COMPACT_ATOMS: atom_id res chain seq x y z
N MET A 1 -13.17 7.06 -11.43
CA MET A 1 -12.82 7.40 -10.05
C MET A 1 -11.54 6.66 -9.69
N SER A 2 -10.48 7.35 -9.31
CA SER A 2 -9.22 6.72 -8.88
C SER A 2 -9.44 6.03 -7.53
N LYS A 3 -9.39 4.71 -7.55
CA LYS A 3 -9.55 3.85 -6.38
C LYS A 3 -8.25 3.83 -5.58
N VAL A 4 -8.33 4.06 -4.27
CA VAL A 4 -7.17 3.97 -3.36
C VAL A 4 -6.94 2.51 -3.01
N GLU A 5 -5.77 1.95 -3.34
CA GLU A 5 -5.39 0.60 -2.96
C GLU A 5 -4.45 0.66 -1.73
N PHE A 6 -4.85 0.01 -0.65
CA PHE A 6 -4.15 0.00 0.62
C PHE A 6 -3.49 -1.36 0.85
N TYR A 7 -2.19 -1.42 0.60
CA TYR A 7 -1.38 -2.61 0.82
C TYR A 7 -1.07 -2.83 2.30
N THR A 8 -1.34 -4.03 2.79
CA THR A 8 -1.16 -4.42 4.19
C THR A 8 -0.44 -5.76 4.31
N TYR A 9 0.11 -6.04 5.49
CA TYR A 9 0.67 -7.35 5.83
C TYR A 9 0.46 -7.64 7.32
N PRO A 10 0.56 -8.91 7.76
CA PRO A 10 0.17 -9.30 9.11
C PRO A 10 1.16 -8.73 10.13
N SER A 11 0.68 -8.46 11.35
CA SER A 11 1.48 -7.94 12.46
C SER A 11 2.08 -6.53 12.26
N CYS A 12 1.79 -5.84 11.15
CA CYS A 12 2.22 -4.46 10.90
C CYS A 12 1.48 -3.43 11.78
N THR A 13 2.17 -2.84 12.76
CA THR A 13 1.57 -1.81 13.64
C THR A 13 1.21 -0.53 12.89
N SER A 14 2.04 -0.09 11.95
CA SER A 14 1.78 1.10 11.12
C SER A 14 0.52 0.91 10.27
N CYS A 15 0.35 -0.26 9.66
CA CYS A 15 -0.81 -0.59 8.83
C CYS A 15 -2.12 -0.52 9.63
N ARG A 16 -2.14 -0.98 10.90
CA ARG A 16 -3.32 -0.85 11.77
C ARG A 16 -3.67 0.62 12.04
N LYS A 17 -2.66 1.46 12.30
CA LYS A 17 -2.86 2.91 12.53
C LYS A 17 -3.36 3.60 11.26
N THR A 18 -2.76 3.32 10.11
CA THR A 18 -3.18 3.87 8.81
C THR A 18 -4.60 3.46 8.45
N LYS A 19 -4.96 2.18 8.62
CA LYS A 19 -6.34 1.69 8.40
C LYS A 19 -7.35 2.45 9.24
N LYS A 20 -7.05 2.64 10.54
CA LYS A 20 -7.89 3.42 11.44
C LYS A 20 -8.05 4.86 10.94
N TRP A 21 -6.96 5.52 10.56
CA TRP A 21 -7.01 6.87 10.02
C TRP A 21 -7.86 6.98 8.75
N LEU A 22 -7.71 6.04 7.80
CA LEU A 22 -8.50 6.02 6.57
C LEU A 22 -10.01 5.89 6.86
N ILE A 23 -10.39 5.01 7.80
CA ILE A 23 -11.78 4.83 8.23
C ILE A 23 -12.30 6.10 8.93
N ASP A 24 -11.53 6.65 9.88
CA ASP A 24 -11.92 7.83 10.65
C ASP A 24 -12.11 9.07 9.73
N ASN A 25 -11.37 9.15 8.62
CA ASN A 25 -11.48 10.21 7.61
C ASN A 25 -12.42 9.86 6.44
N GLN A 26 -13.18 8.76 6.52
CA GLN A 26 -14.14 8.32 5.49
C GLN A 26 -13.52 8.17 4.09
N VAL A 27 -12.24 7.79 4.02
CA VAL A 27 -11.57 7.51 2.75
C VAL A 27 -12.07 6.18 2.21
N ILE A 28 -12.51 6.16 0.95
CA ILE A 28 -12.87 4.92 0.25
C ILE A 28 -11.59 4.28 -0.28
N PHE A 29 -11.26 3.09 0.22
CA PHE A 29 -10.09 2.33 -0.19
C PHE A 29 -10.40 0.85 -0.31
N GLU A 30 -9.57 0.13 -1.06
CA GLU A 30 -9.55 -1.32 -1.08
C GLU A 30 -8.31 -1.85 -0.39
N GLU A 31 -8.51 -2.71 0.60
CA GLU A 31 -7.43 -3.33 1.35
C GLU A 31 -6.93 -4.58 0.62
N ARG A 32 -5.63 -4.64 0.36
CA ARG A 32 -4.96 -5.78 -0.25
C ARG A 32 -3.86 -6.31 0.65
N HIS A 33 -3.85 -7.61 0.89
CA HIS A 33 -2.86 -8.23 1.76
C HIS A 33 -1.66 -8.73 0.95
N LEU A 34 -0.52 -8.06 1.04
CA LEU A 34 0.69 -8.27 0.23
C LEU A 34 1.12 -9.73 0.13
N PHE A 35 1.16 -10.48 1.24
CA PHE A 35 1.58 -11.90 1.17
C PHE A 35 0.52 -12.86 0.61
N ARG A 36 -0.76 -12.50 0.65
CA ARG A 36 -1.85 -13.36 0.17
C ARG A 36 -2.20 -13.05 -1.29
N GLN A 37 -2.02 -11.80 -1.66
CA GLN A 37 -2.31 -11.24 -2.97
C GLN A 37 -1.06 -10.49 -3.45
N THR A 38 0.04 -11.23 -3.59
CA THR A 38 1.35 -10.73 -4.00
C THR A 38 1.22 -9.89 -5.28
N PRO A 39 1.79 -8.68 -5.31
CA PRO A 39 1.79 -7.87 -6.52
C PRO A 39 2.53 -8.57 -7.66
N THR A 40 2.05 -8.40 -8.89
CA THR A 40 2.79 -8.84 -10.08
C THR A 40 4.00 -7.95 -10.34
N VAL A 41 4.88 -8.39 -11.23
CA VAL A 41 6.04 -7.59 -11.64
C VAL A 41 5.60 -6.27 -12.28
N GLU A 42 4.50 -6.29 -13.03
CA GLU A 42 3.91 -5.11 -13.68
C GLU A 42 3.36 -4.12 -12.64
N GLU A 43 2.69 -4.61 -11.59
CA GLU A 43 2.20 -3.78 -10.49
C GLU A 43 3.36 -3.16 -9.70
N LEU A 44 4.43 -3.91 -9.44
CA LEU A 44 5.63 -3.37 -8.78
C LEU A 44 6.33 -2.32 -9.63
N LYS A 45 6.42 -2.51 -10.95
CA LYS A 45 6.94 -1.50 -11.88
C LYS A 45 6.07 -0.25 -11.87
N LEU A 46 4.75 -0.38 -11.84
CA LEU A 46 3.84 0.75 -11.71
C LEU A 46 4.10 1.51 -10.41
N LEU A 47 4.19 0.83 -9.27
CA LEU A 47 4.50 1.47 -7.98
C LEU A 47 5.82 2.24 -8.03
N LEU A 48 6.87 1.67 -8.66
CA LEU A 48 8.15 2.36 -8.87
C LEU A 48 8.03 3.61 -9.75
N THR A 49 7.10 3.66 -10.72
CA THR A 49 6.88 4.90 -11.50
C THR A 49 6.20 6.01 -10.71
N LEU A 50 5.62 5.71 -9.54
CA LEU A 50 4.94 6.68 -8.68
C LEU A 50 5.88 7.30 -7.62
N THR A 51 7.07 6.74 -7.41
CA THR A 51 8.07 7.25 -6.46
C THR A 51 8.86 8.42 -7.03
N SER A 52 9.31 9.35 -6.19
CA SER A 52 10.20 10.45 -6.60
C SER A 52 11.68 10.07 -6.55
N GLU A 53 12.11 9.38 -5.50
CA GLU A 53 13.49 8.94 -5.24
C GLU A 53 13.70 7.45 -5.58
N GLY A 54 12.80 6.89 -6.40
CA GLY A 54 12.93 5.52 -6.88
C GLY A 54 12.78 4.48 -5.78
N LEU A 55 13.67 3.49 -5.81
CA LEU A 55 13.56 2.27 -5.01
C LEU A 55 13.70 2.52 -3.50
N ASP A 56 14.44 3.56 -3.11
CA ASP A 56 14.72 3.89 -1.72
C ASP A 56 13.46 4.29 -0.92
N GLU A 57 12.40 4.74 -1.60
CA GLU A 57 11.13 5.10 -0.95
C GLU A 57 10.29 3.88 -0.53
N ILE A 58 10.46 2.74 -1.22
CA ILE A 58 9.61 1.56 -1.03
C ILE A 58 10.35 0.37 -0.42
N LEU A 59 11.68 0.40 -0.39
CA LEU A 59 12.48 -0.60 0.31
C LEU A 59 12.54 -0.31 1.81
N ALA A 60 12.00 -1.24 2.59
CA ALA A 60 12.26 -1.31 4.03
C ALA A 60 13.54 -2.13 4.25
N THR A 61 14.68 -1.45 4.42
CA THR A 61 15.98 -2.04 4.77
C THR A 61 16.18 -2.17 6.27
#